data_AF-A0A392M1F5-F1
#
_entry.id   AF-A0A392M1F5-F1
#
_cell.length_a   1.000
_cell.length_b   1.000
_cell.length_c   1.000
_cell.angle_alpha   90.00
_cell.angle_beta   90.00
_cell.angle_gamma   90.00
#
_symmetry.space_group_name_H-M   'P 1'
#
loop_
_entity.id
_entity.type
_entity.pdbx_description
1 polymer ?
#
loop_
_entity_poly.entity_id
_entity_poly.type
_entity_poly.pdbx_seq_one_letter_code
_entity_poly.pdbx_strand_id
1 'polypeptide(L)'
;MRFMCSGTVNVDSDVAVDLLKAADQYLLDNLKHICEYTISKDISVENVSLIYAMAETSNATSLRYSCILFVLKHFDSLSSKPWYCQFIRSIVPDIQKFFSTLLTIKFGLVDP
;
A
#
# COMPACT_ATOMS: atom_id res chain seq x y z
N MET A 1 24.25 -18.12 10.75
CA MET A 1 23.12 -18.67 9.98
C MET A 1 22.23 -19.50 10.88
N ARG A 2 21.15 -18.95 11.43
CA ARG A 2 20.00 -19.70 11.99
C ARG A 2 18.86 -18.72 12.21
N PHE A 3 17.76 -18.81 11.46
CA PHE A 3 16.45 -18.36 11.95
C PHE A 3 15.42 -19.37 11.49
N MET A 4 15.00 -20.18 12.45
CA MET A 4 14.02 -21.24 12.31
C MET A 4 12.62 -20.64 12.26
N CYS A 5 11.79 -21.23 11.41
CA CYS A 5 10.37 -20.96 11.25
C CYS A 5 9.65 -20.80 12.61
N SER A 6 9.17 -19.60 12.91
CA SER A 6 8.10 -19.38 13.88
C SER A 6 6.94 -18.75 13.12
N GLY A 7 5.80 -19.45 13.09
CA GLY A 7 4.63 -19.18 12.25
C GLY A 7 3.84 -17.91 12.58
N THR A 8 4.44 -16.92 13.25
CA THR A 8 3.90 -15.58 13.44
C THR A 8 5.08 -14.63 13.61
N VAL A 9 5.53 -14.01 12.52
CA VAL A 9 6.52 -12.94 12.58
C VAL A 9 5.80 -11.70 13.08
N ASN A 10 6.09 -11.27 14.32
CA ASN A 10 5.68 -9.95 14.77
C ASN A 10 6.65 -8.96 14.12
N VAL A 11 6.23 -8.39 13.00
CA VAL A 11 7.08 -7.55 12.16
C VAL A 11 7.03 -6.12 12.72
N ASP A 12 8.13 -5.69 13.32
CA ASP A 12 8.31 -4.29 13.72
C ASP A 12 8.27 -3.38 12.49
N SER A 13 7.68 -2.18 12.60
CA SER A 13 7.35 -1.33 11.44
C SER A 13 8.57 -0.98 10.58
N ASP A 14 9.76 -0.82 11.18
CA ASP A 14 11.03 -0.60 10.46
C ASP A 14 11.48 -1.86 9.70
N VAL A 15 11.35 -3.04 10.32
CA VAL A 15 11.71 -4.33 9.70
C VAL A 15 10.70 -4.71 8.62
N ALA A 16 9.45 -4.28 8.75
CA ALA A 16 8.38 -4.57 7.81
C ALA A 16 8.65 -4.01 6.42
N VAL A 17 9.31 -2.85 6.35
CA VAL A 17 9.68 -2.20 5.10
C VAL A 17 10.67 -3.05 4.31
N ASP A 18 11.76 -3.46 4.96
CA ASP A 18 12.80 -4.22 4.29
C ASP A 18 12.36 -5.66 4.03
N LEU A 19 11.53 -6.21 4.91
CA LEU A 19 10.89 -7.50 4.69
C LEU A 19 9.91 -7.47 3.52
N LEU A 20 9.16 -6.37 3.33
CA LEU A 20 8.26 -6.20 2.18
C LEU A 20 9.05 -6.18 0.87
N LYS A 21 10.17 -5.44 0.81
CA LYS A 21 11.07 -5.42 -0.36
C LYS A 21 11.64 -6.80 -0.67
N ALA A 22 12.11 -7.52 0.35
CA ALA A 22 12.61 -8.87 0.17
C ALA A 22 11.48 -9.82 -0.29
N ALA A 23 10.29 -9.74 0.31
CA ALA A 23 9.15 -10.55 -0.08
C ALA A 23 8.74 -10.30 -1.54
N ASP A 24 8.76 -9.05 -2.00
CA ASP A 24 8.53 -8.72 -3.40
C ASP A 24 9.63 -9.26 -4.33
N GLN A 25 10.90 -9.08 -3.95
CA GLN A 25 12.06 -9.57 -4.71
C GLN A 25 12.05 -11.10 -4.88
N TYR A 26 11.63 -11.83 -3.85
CA TYR A 26 11.54 -13.29 -3.86
C TYR A 26 10.16 -13.82 -4.26
N LEU A 27 9.23 -12.97 -4.69
CA LEU A 27 7.86 -13.33 -5.10
C LEU A 27 7.10 -14.15 -4.04
N LEU A 28 7.30 -13.81 -2.76
CA LEU A 28 6.66 -14.48 -1.62
C LEU A 28 5.33 -13.80 -1.30
N ASP A 29 4.31 -14.02 -2.13
CA ASP A 29 3.03 -13.30 -2.06
C ASP A 29 2.35 -13.39 -0.68
N ASN A 30 2.36 -14.56 -0.04
CA ASN A 30 1.79 -14.71 1.31
C ASN A 30 2.51 -13.85 2.35
N LEU A 31 3.85 -13.82 2.30
CA LEU A 31 4.66 -13.01 3.22
C LEU A 31 4.45 -11.52 2.94
N LYS A 32 4.43 -11.15 1.66
CA LYS A 32 4.15 -9.79 1.20
C LYS A 32 2.81 -9.30 1.75
N HIS A 33 1.75 -10.10 1.65
CA HIS A 33 0.44 -9.76 2.19
C HIS A 33 0.43 -9.56 3.71
N ILE A 34 1.20 -10.37 4.46
CA ILE A 34 1.35 -10.20 5.91
C ILE A 34 2.07 -8.88 6.24
N CYS A 35 3.13 -8.55 5.51
CA CYS A 35 3.84 -7.28 5.64
C CYS A 35 2.93 -6.09 5.31
N GLU A 36 2.21 -6.15 4.18
CA GLU A 36 1.24 -5.14 3.77
C GLU A 36 0.19 -4.89 4.86
N TYR A 37 -0.38 -5.95 5.42
CA TYR A 37 -1.37 -5.84 6.48
C TYR A 37 -0.78 -5.21 7.76
N THR A 38 0.44 -5.58 8.12
CA THR A 38 1.11 -5.06 9.32
C THR A 38 1.39 -3.56 9.16
N ILE A 39 2.00 -3.16 8.04
CA ILE A 39 2.32 -1.75 7.74
C ILE A 39 1.04 -0.92 7.64
N SER A 40 -0.06 -1.49 7.10
CA SER A 40 -1.31 -0.75 6.94
C SER A 40 -1.93 -0.27 8.27
N LYS A 41 -1.63 -0.95 9.38
CA LYS A 41 -2.12 -0.57 10.71
C LYS A 41 -1.41 0.65 11.29
N ASP A 42 -0.18 0.90 10.86
CA ASP A 42 0.63 2.03 11.32
C ASP A 42 0.47 3.27 10.44
N ILE A 43 -0.43 3.26 9.45
CA ILE A 43 -0.69 4.42 8.61
C ILE A 43 -1.23 5.57 9.47
N SER A 44 -0.60 6.73 9.32
CA SER A 44 -0.91 7.97 9.98
C SER A 44 -0.81 9.14 8.99
N VAL A 45 -1.35 10.29 9.38
CA VAL A 45 -1.30 11.53 8.58
C VAL A 45 0.15 11.93 8.26
N GLU A 46 1.10 11.59 9.12
CA GLU A 46 2.51 12.00 8.99
C GLU A 46 3.32 11.06 8.08
N ASN A 47 2.98 9.77 8.05
CA ASN A 47 3.76 8.75 7.35
C ASN A 47 3.09 8.23 6.06
N VAL A 48 1.81 8.53 5.80
CA VAL A 48 1.06 7.98 4.66
C VAL A 48 1.76 8.22 3.31
N SER A 49 2.40 9.38 3.14
CA SER A 49 3.15 9.72 1.93
C SER A 49 4.37 8.82 1.72
N LEU A 50 5.10 8.52 2.81
CA LEU A 50 6.27 7.64 2.79
C LEU A 50 5.84 6.19 2.52
N ILE A 51 4.82 5.72 3.24
CA ILE A 51 4.28 4.35 3.10
C ILE A 51 3.77 4.13 1.68
N TYR A 52 3.10 5.11 1.07
CA TYR A 52 2.64 5.02 -0.30
C TYR A 52 3.80 4.87 -1.31
N ALA A 53 4.84 5.69 -1.19
CA ALA A 53 6.02 5.61 -2.07
C ALA A 53 6.74 4.25 -1.93
N MET A 54 6.83 3.73 -0.70
CA MET A 54 7.36 2.39 -0.46
C MET A 54 6.48 1.29 -1.06
N ALA A 55 5.17 1.43 -0.94
CA ALA A 55 4.23 0.46 -1.50
C ALA A 55 4.29 0.44 -3.04
N GLU A 56 4.53 1.59 -3.67
CA GLU A 56 4.77 1.69 -5.11
C GLU A 56 6.06 0.98 -5.54
N THR A 57 7.17 1.23 -4.83
CA THR A 57 8.47 0.61 -5.15
C THR A 57 8.52 -0.90 -4.89
N SER A 58 7.69 -1.40 -3.97
CA SER A 58 7.63 -2.84 -3.62
C SER A 58 6.43 -3.55 -4.28
N ASN A 59 5.82 -2.92 -5.30
CA ASN A 59 4.66 -3.41 -6.03
C ASN A 59 3.51 -3.92 -5.13
N ALA A 60 3.35 -3.31 -3.96
CA ALA A 60 2.51 -3.76 -2.85
C ALA A 60 1.09 -3.21 -2.99
N THR A 61 0.28 -3.88 -3.82
CA THR A 61 -0.97 -3.33 -4.33
C THR A 61 -2.03 -3.13 -3.23
N SER A 62 -2.17 -4.06 -2.28
CA SER A 62 -3.16 -3.95 -1.20
C SER A 62 -2.78 -2.85 -0.20
N LEU A 63 -1.49 -2.67 0.05
CA LEU A 63 -0.98 -1.56 0.86
C LEU A 63 -1.23 -0.21 0.17
N ARG A 64 -1.03 -0.10 -1.14
CA ARG A 64 -1.37 1.13 -1.92
C ARG A 64 -2.85 1.47 -1.77
N TYR A 65 -3.75 0.49 -1.88
CA TYR A 65 -5.17 0.72 -1.66
C TYR A 65 -5.50 1.15 -0.24
N SER A 66 -4.84 0.57 0.76
CA SER A 66 -5.00 0.96 2.16
C SER A 66 -4.62 2.41 2.39
N CYS A 67 -3.50 2.87 1.80
CA CYS A 67 -3.11 4.28 1.82
C CYS A 67 -4.15 5.19 1.16
N ILE A 68 -4.66 4.82 -0.02
CA ILE A 68 -5.68 5.61 -0.74
C ILE A 68 -6.95 5.74 0.10
N LEU A 69 -7.44 4.64 0.68
CA LEU A 69 -8.61 4.65 1.56
C LEU A 69 -8.40 5.52 2.80
N PHE A 70 -7.21 5.47 3.40
CA PHE A 70 -6.86 6.32 4.53
C PHE A 70 -6.89 7.80 4.15
N VAL A 71 -6.33 8.16 3.00
CA VAL A 71 -6.31 9.54 2.48
C VAL A 71 -7.73 10.05 2.25
N LEU A 72 -8.59 9.25 1.62
CA LEU A 72 -9.99 9.61 1.38
C LEU A 72 -10.77 9.79 2.69
N LYS A 73 -10.49 8.95 3.70
CA LYS A 73 -11.14 9.02 5.02
C LYS A 73 -10.72 10.25 5.83
N HIS A 74 -9.45 10.66 5.72
CA HIS A 74 -8.87 11.76 6.50
C HIS A 74 -8.63 13.03 5.66
N PHE A 75 -9.37 13.22 4.57
CA PHE A 75 -9.13 14.30 3.60
C PHE A 75 -9.13 15.69 4.26
N ASP A 76 -10.03 15.95 5.21
CA ASP A 76 -10.11 17.24 5.91
C ASP A 76 -8.79 17.60 6.61
N SER A 77 -8.23 16.64 7.36
CA SER A 77 -6.98 16.84 8.09
C SER A 77 -5.74 16.85 7.19
N LEU A 78 -5.81 16.19 6.04
CA LEU A 78 -4.71 16.08 5.08
C LEU A 78 -4.66 17.29 4.14
N SER A 79 -5.81 17.86 3.78
CA SER A 79 -5.92 18.97 2.83
C SER A 79 -5.16 20.23 3.24
N SER A 80 -4.95 20.42 4.55
CA SER A 80 -4.18 21.54 5.12
C SER A 80 -2.67 21.34 5.05
N LYS A 81 -2.19 20.13 4.72
CA LYS A 81 -0.76 19.81 4.67
C LYS A 81 -0.14 20.29 3.35
N PRO A 82 1.04 20.92 3.38
CA PRO A 82 1.68 21.48 2.19
C PRO A 82 2.03 20.41 1.14
N TRP A 83 2.31 19.18 1.57
CA TRP A 83 2.64 18.07 0.68
C TRP A 83 1.41 17.39 0.05
N TYR A 84 0.19 17.67 0.53
CA TYR A 84 -1.02 16.96 0.09
C TYR A 84 -1.32 17.15 -1.39
N CYS A 85 -1.22 18.38 -1.91
CA CYS A 85 -1.48 18.66 -3.31
C CYS A 85 -0.54 17.91 -4.25
N GLN A 86 0.74 17.78 -3.87
CA GLN A 86 1.72 17.03 -4.65
C GLN A 86 1.43 15.52 -4.56
N PHE A 87 1.11 15.04 -3.36
CA PHE A 87 0.80 13.64 -3.11
C PHE A 87 -0.45 13.16 -3.86
N ILE A 88 -1.54 13.93 -3.84
CA ILE A 88 -2.78 13.61 -4.55
C ILE A 88 -2.53 13.49 -6.06
N ARG A 89 -1.69 14.34 -6.66
CA ARG A 89 -1.37 14.24 -8.10
C ARG A 89 -0.75 12.88 -8.45
N SER A 90 0.06 12.32 -7.57
CA SER A 90 0.64 10.98 -7.75
C SER A 90 -0.37 9.85 -7.49
N ILE A 91 -1.35 10.06 -6.61
CA ILE A 91 -2.37 9.05 -6.29
C ILE A 91 -3.51 8.97 -7.32
N VAL A 92 -3.91 10.10 -7.91
CA VAL A 92 -5.01 10.18 -8.89
C VAL A 92 -4.96 9.10 -9.98
N PRO A 93 -3.83 8.82 -10.66
CA PRO A 93 -3.79 7.75 -11.67
C PRO A 93 -4.10 6.36 -11.10
N ASP A 94 -3.70 6.08 -9.86
CA ASP A 94 -4.00 4.80 -9.20
C ASP A 94 -5.47 4.70 -8.77
N ILE A 95 -6.05 5.81 -8.33
CA ILE A 95 -7.50 5.90 -8.10
C ILE A 95 -8.25 5.63 -9.42
N GLN A 96 -7.83 6.25 -10.53
CA GLN A 96 -8.44 6.03 -11.84
C GLN A 96 -8.31 4.58 -12.27
N LYS A 97 -7.12 3.98 -12.14
CA LYS A 97 -6.88 2.57 -12.46
C LYS A 97 -7.77 1.66 -11.62
N PHE A 98 -7.87 1.92 -10.32
CA PHE A 98 -8.72 1.17 -9.41
C PHE A 98 -10.19 1.23 -9.83
N PHE A 99 -10.74 2.42 -10.09
CA PHE A 99 -12.12 2.57 -10.53
C PHE A 99 -12.36 1.96 -11.91
N SER A 100 -11.43 2.12 -12.86
CA SER A 100 -11.52 1.47 -14.17
C SER A 100 -11.57 -0.04 -14.03
N THR A 101 -10.65 -0.66 -13.27
CA THR A 101 -10.67 -2.10 -13.01
C THR A 101 -11.97 -2.55 -12.34
N LEU A 102 -12.44 -1.82 -11.33
CA LEU A 102 -13.72 -2.14 -10.68
C LEU A 102 -14.91 -2.02 -11.63
N LEU A 103 -14.95 -0.98 -12.46
CA LEU A 103 -15.99 -0.78 -13.46
C LEU A 103 -15.94 -1.87 -14.53
N THR A 104 -14.75 -2.24 -15.03
CA THR A 104 -14.58 -3.35 -15.98
C THR A 104 -15.03 -4.68 -15.37
N ILE A 105 -14.71 -4.96 -14.11
CA ILE A 105 -15.14 -6.17 -13.40
C ILE A 105 -16.65 -6.17 -13.14
N LYS A 106 -17.24 -5.02 -12.76
CA LYS A 106 -18.68 -4.91 -12.50
C LYS A 106 -19.54 -4.89 -13.77
N PHE A 107 -19.03 -4.35 -14.88
CA PHE A 107 -19.78 -4.22 -16.13
C PHE A 107 -19.43 -5.29 -17.17
N GLY A 108 -18.43 -6.14 -16.94
CA GLY A 108 -18.09 -7.23 -17.86
C GLY A 108 -17.77 -6.76 -19.29
N LEU A 109 -17.37 -5.49 -19.48
CA LEU A 109 -16.98 -4.96 -20.78
C LEU A 109 -15.56 -5.42 -21.11
N VAL A 110 -15.44 -6.71 -21.41
CA VAL A 110 -14.47 -7.20 -22.38
C VAL A 110 -15.19 -7.11 -23.72
N ASP A 111 -14.63 -6.38 -24.66
CA ASP A 111 -14.78 -6.65 -26.09
C ASP A 111 -13.59 -6.02 -26.82
N PRO A 112 -13.04 -6.65 -27.87
CA PRO A 112 -12.48 -8.00 -28.00
C PRO A 112 -10.94 -8.03 -27.94
#